data_AF-A0A2Z4GDE3-F1
#
_entry.id   AF-A0A2Z4GDE3-F1
#
_cell.length_a   1.000
_cell.length_b   1.000
_cell.length_c   1.000
_cell.angle_alpha   90.00
_cell.angle_beta   90.00
_cell.angle_gamma   90.00
#
_symmetry.space_group_name_H-M   'P 1'
#
loop_
_entity.id
_entity.type
_entity.pdbx_description
1 polymer ?
#
loop_
_entity_poly.entity_id
_entity_poly.type
_entity_poly.pdbx_seq_one_letter_code
_entity_poly.pdbx_strand_id
1 'polypeptide(L)'
;MVVCIADFERLNKLLEIIIDEREIIQMSEFELGWRWAKTHSPDISKLEIEQILPVSDIESRRLNKVIQYFENDSNLRGKYTESDWMRASSESDEKIEKFRKNLDAILEKWEEGVIITWNRHITLKTSKEIFLKYWTDFLYPSSDDVTIISEKTNWVMFYHHIEVANIWTRISENREQLLTI
;
A
#
# COMPACT_ATOMS: atom_id res chain seq x y z
N MET A 1 2.91 -11.19 -19.78
CA MET A 1 3.67 -12.35 -19.28
C MET A 1 3.22 -12.58 -17.85
N VAL A 2 2.41 -13.62 -17.60
CA VAL A 2 1.88 -13.92 -16.28
C VAL A 2 2.98 -14.64 -15.50
N VAL A 3 3.58 -13.97 -14.53
CA VAL A 3 4.63 -14.55 -13.70
C VAL A 3 3.95 -15.45 -12.67
N CYS A 4 4.21 -16.76 -12.71
CA CYS A 4 3.81 -17.70 -11.66
C CYS A 4 4.75 -17.54 -10.45
N ILE A 5 4.27 -17.89 -9.25
CA ILE A 5 5.06 -17.85 -8.00
C ILE A 5 6.36 -18.68 -8.10
N ALA A 6 6.44 -19.69 -8.97
CA ALA A 6 7.68 -20.44 -9.20
C ALA A 6 8.75 -19.66 -10.02
N ASP A 7 8.34 -18.70 -10.84
CA ASP A 7 9.25 -17.79 -11.56
C ASP A 7 9.73 -16.63 -10.67
N PHE A 8 9.10 -16.45 -9.50
CA PHE A 8 9.38 -15.42 -8.49
C PHE A 8 10.76 -15.59 -7.83
N GLU A 9 11.18 -16.83 -7.55
CA GLU A 9 12.45 -17.10 -6.85
C GLU A 9 13.68 -17.05 -7.76
N ARG A 10 13.50 -17.18 -9.08
CA ARG A 10 14.61 -17.27 -10.06
C ARG A 10 14.96 -15.95 -10.74
N LEU A 11 14.09 -14.95 -10.66
CA LEU A 11 14.31 -13.66 -11.32
C LEU A 11 14.43 -12.59 -10.24
N ASN A 12 15.65 -12.13 -10.02
CA ASN A 12 16.02 -10.94 -9.24
C ASN A 12 15.50 -9.63 -9.91
N LYS A 13 14.34 -9.69 -10.57
CA LYS A 13 13.77 -8.63 -11.38
C LYS A 13 12.70 -7.93 -10.55
N LEU A 14 12.73 -6.58 -10.59
CA LEU A 14 11.72 -5.72 -9.98
C LEU A 14 10.32 -6.23 -10.31
N LEU A 15 9.60 -6.73 -9.30
CA LEU A 15 8.19 -7.05 -9.45
C LEU A 15 7.44 -5.73 -9.50
N GLU A 16 6.72 -5.51 -10.59
CA GLU A 16 5.79 -4.40 -10.72
C GLU A 16 4.37 -4.96 -10.67
N ILE A 17 3.60 -4.53 -9.67
CA ILE A 17 2.19 -4.86 -9.54
C ILE A 17 1.43 -3.93 -10.49
N ILE A 18 0.98 -4.49 -11.60
CA ILE A 18 0.20 -3.77 -12.61
C ILE A 18 -1.27 -4.18 -12.45
N ILE A 19 -2.16 -3.20 -12.39
CA ILE A 19 -3.61 -3.41 -12.44
C ILE A 19 -4.09 -3.56 -13.90
N ASP A 20 -5.13 -4.35 -14.13
CA ASP A 20 -5.83 -4.38 -15.42
C ASP A 20 -6.77 -3.17 -15.51
N GLU A 21 -6.45 -2.19 -16.36
CA GLU A 21 -7.22 -0.95 -16.49
C GLU A 21 -8.68 -1.19 -16.91
N ARG A 22 -8.99 -2.33 -17.55
CA ARG A 22 -10.36 -2.69 -17.94
C ARG A 22 -11.22 -3.13 -16.76
N GLU A 23 -10.57 -3.46 -15.64
CA GLU A 23 -11.20 -3.88 -14.39
C GLU A 23 -11.27 -2.74 -13.37
N ILE A 24 -10.90 -1.51 -13.75
CA ILE A 24 -11.16 -0.32 -12.94
C ILE A 24 -12.67 -0.07 -12.92
N ILE A 25 -13.24 0.04 -11.72
CA ILE A 25 -14.66 0.27 -11.50
C ILE A 25 -14.92 1.71 -11.04
N GLN A 26 -16.17 2.14 -11.11
CA GLN A 26 -16.55 3.44 -10.58
C GLN A 26 -16.47 3.44 -9.05
N MET A 27 -16.09 4.59 -8.46
CA MET A 27 -16.04 4.72 -7.00
C MET A 27 -17.38 4.38 -6.32
N SER A 28 -18.50 4.65 -6.98
CA SER A 28 -19.85 4.31 -6.47
C SER A 28 -20.15 2.82 -6.43
N GLU A 29 -19.40 2.00 -7.17
CA GLU A 29 -19.54 0.54 -7.21
C GLU A 29 -18.58 -0.15 -6.23
N PHE A 30 -17.56 0.59 -5.76
CA PHE A 30 -16.59 0.09 -4.80
C PHE A 30 -17.22 -0.03 -3.41
N GLU A 31 -17.07 -1.18 -2.75
CA GLU A 31 -17.71 -1.48 -1.46
C GLU A 31 -17.38 -0.44 -0.37
N LEU A 32 -16.14 0.06 -0.36
CA LEU A 32 -15.67 1.08 0.57
C LEU A 32 -15.76 2.51 -0.01
N GLY A 33 -16.39 2.69 -1.17
CA GLY A 33 -16.45 3.98 -1.88
C GLY A 33 -17.09 5.11 -1.07
N TRP A 34 -17.96 4.77 -0.12
CA TRP A 34 -18.58 5.73 0.81
C TRP A 34 -17.57 6.50 1.67
N ARG A 35 -16.34 5.98 1.87
CA ARG A 35 -15.30 6.65 2.66
C ARG A 35 -14.82 7.96 2.04
N TRP A 36 -14.86 8.06 0.72
CA TRP A 36 -14.51 9.29 -0.01
C TRP A 36 -15.73 10.11 -0.42
N ALA A 37 -16.92 9.76 0.08
CA ALA A 37 -18.08 10.62 -0.07
C ALA A 37 -17.87 11.93 0.70
N LYS A 38 -18.47 13.02 0.22
CA LYS A 38 -18.32 14.36 0.82
C LYS A 38 -18.73 14.45 2.29
N THR A 39 -19.57 13.54 2.78
CA THR A 39 -19.97 13.46 4.18
C THR A 39 -18.86 12.91 5.08
N HIS A 40 -17.95 12.11 4.54
CA HIS A 40 -16.84 11.49 5.27
C HIS A 40 -15.50 12.19 5.01
N SER A 41 -15.24 12.56 3.75
CA SER A 41 -14.04 13.29 3.33
C SER A 41 -14.46 14.61 2.68
N PRO A 42 -14.79 15.65 3.46
CA PRO A 42 -15.29 16.92 2.92
C PRO A 42 -14.24 17.64 2.05
N ASP A 43 -12.96 17.46 2.39
CA ASP A 43 -11.83 18.18 1.80
C ASP A 43 -11.25 17.52 0.55
N ILE A 44 -11.64 16.28 0.21
CA ILE A 44 -11.16 15.62 -1.02
C ILE A 44 -11.81 16.21 -2.26
N SER A 45 -11.00 16.67 -3.22
CA SER A 45 -11.52 17.21 -4.48
C SER A 45 -11.92 16.09 -5.45
N LYS A 46 -12.72 16.44 -6.48
CA LYS A 46 -13.09 15.49 -7.53
C LYS A 46 -11.87 14.93 -8.27
N LEU A 47 -10.89 15.79 -8.56
CA LEU A 47 -9.65 15.41 -9.24
C LEU A 47 -8.78 14.47 -8.40
N GLU A 48 -8.86 14.56 -7.08
CA GLU A 48 -8.17 13.63 -6.17
C GLU A 48 -8.92 12.29 -6.08
N ILE A 49 -10.26 12.29 -6.06
CA ILE A 49 -11.05 11.06 -6.14
C ILE A 49 -10.74 10.30 -7.44
N GLU A 50 -10.59 11.00 -8.58
CA GLU A 50 -10.25 10.39 -9.87
C GLU A 50 -8.88 9.69 -9.88
N GLN A 51 -8.01 9.97 -8.91
CA GLN A 51 -6.72 9.29 -8.73
C GLN A 51 -6.84 8.02 -7.87
N ILE A 52 -7.98 7.80 -7.22
CA ILE A 52 -8.28 6.57 -6.48
C ILE A 52 -9.00 5.63 -7.44
N LEU A 53 -8.28 4.59 -7.85
CA LEU A 53 -8.70 3.64 -8.88
C LEU A 53 -9.08 2.30 -8.23
N PRO A 54 -10.31 2.16 -7.72
CA PRO A 54 -10.80 0.87 -7.25
C PRO A 54 -10.89 -0.11 -8.42
N VAL A 55 -10.61 -1.38 -8.13
CA VAL A 55 -10.70 -2.45 -9.13
C VAL A 55 -11.82 -3.42 -8.78
N SER A 56 -12.27 -4.18 -9.77
CA SER A 56 -13.31 -5.19 -9.61
C SER A 56 -12.92 -6.30 -8.63
N ASP A 57 -13.89 -7.12 -8.20
CA ASP A 57 -13.65 -8.34 -7.41
C ASP A 57 -12.72 -9.32 -8.16
N ILE A 58 -12.90 -9.44 -9.49
CA ILE A 58 -12.08 -10.33 -10.33
C ILE A 58 -10.62 -9.93 -10.26
N GLU A 59 -10.36 -8.63 -10.41
CA GLU A 59 -9.01 -8.08 -10.39
C GLU A 59 -8.41 -8.08 -8.99
N SER A 60 -9.20 -7.75 -7.96
CA SER A 60 -8.77 -7.85 -6.56
C SER A 60 -8.27 -9.26 -6.22
N ARG A 61 -9.00 -10.30 -6.65
CA ARG A 61 -8.58 -11.70 -6.46
C ARG A 61 -7.33 -12.06 -7.25
N ARG A 62 -7.13 -11.48 -8.44
CA ARG A 62 -5.91 -11.69 -9.24
C ARG A 62 -4.71 -11.08 -8.53
N LEU A 63 -4.83 -9.84 -8.08
CA LEU A 63 -3.80 -9.10 -7.35
C LEU A 63 -3.48 -9.77 -6.01
N ASN A 64 -4.49 -10.31 -5.31
CA ASN A 64 -4.32 -10.95 -4.01
C ASN A 64 -3.35 -12.16 -4.07
N LYS A 65 -3.24 -12.86 -5.20
CA LYS A 65 -2.24 -13.94 -5.38
C LYS A 65 -0.79 -13.45 -5.24
N VAL A 66 -0.54 -12.20 -5.65
CA VAL A 66 0.76 -11.54 -5.52
C VAL A 66 0.89 -10.94 -4.13
N ILE A 67 -0.16 -10.29 -3.62
CA ILE A 67 -0.14 -9.64 -2.30
C ILE A 67 0.09 -10.66 -1.17
N GLN A 68 -0.51 -11.86 -1.25
CA GLN A 68 -0.27 -12.95 -0.28
C GLN A 68 1.19 -13.36 -0.16
N TYR A 69 2.00 -13.17 -1.21
CA TYR A 69 3.44 -13.40 -1.09
C TYR A 69 4.06 -12.43 -0.07
N PHE A 70 3.66 -11.17 -0.09
CA PHE A 70 4.19 -10.12 0.79
C PHE A 70 3.62 -10.21 2.20
N GLU A 71 2.38 -10.68 2.38
CA GLU A 71 1.74 -10.89 3.70
C GLU A 71 2.42 -11.98 4.54
N ASN A 72 3.31 -12.77 3.95
CA ASN A 72 4.11 -13.75 4.69
C ASN A 72 5.50 -13.16 5.02
N ASP A 73 5.74 -12.81 6.28
CA ASP A 73 7.00 -12.21 6.72
C ASP A 73 8.25 -13.00 6.31
N SER A 74 8.17 -14.33 6.22
CA SER A 74 9.32 -15.16 5.80
C SER A 74 9.81 -14.83 4.39
N ASN A 75 8.91 -14.34 3.53
CA ASN A 75 9.19 -13.91 2.17
C ASN A 75 9.83 -12.52 2.09
N LEU A 76 9.72 -11.72 3.16
CA LEU A 76 10.30 -10.38 3.28
C LEU A 76 11.69 -10.41 3.93
N ARG A 77 11.90 -11.34 4.87
CA ARG A 77 13.17 -11.49 5.60
C ARG A 77 14.36 -11.64 4.66
N GLY A 78 15.41 -10.87 4.93
CA GLY A 78 16.65 -10.85 4.13
C GLY A 78 16.56 -10.04 2.82
N LYS A 79 15.36 -9.63 2.39
CA LYS A 79 15.13 -8.77 1.21
C LYS A 79 14.68 -7.36 1.59
N TYR A 80 14.09 -7.21 2.77
CA TYR A 80 13.56 -5.97 3.30
C TYR A 80 14.11 -5.69 4.72
N THR A 81 14.20 -4.41 5.06
CA THR A 81 14.41 -3.91 6.41
C THR A 81 13.05 -3.58 7.02
N GLU A 82 12.75 -4.24 8.14
CA GLU A 82 11.54 -4.01 8.95
C GLU A 82 11.70 -2.78 9.86
N SER A 83 10.64 -1.97 9.98
CA SER A 83 10.54 -0.92 11.00
C SER A 83 9.96 -1.47 12.30
N ASP A 84 10.18 -0.79 13.42
CA ASP A 84 9.34 -1.05 14.60
C ASP A 84 7.86 -0.76 14.31
N TRP A 85 6.98 -1.36 15.11
CA TRP A 85 5.57 -1.01 15.12
C TRP A 85 5.39 0.43 15.59
N MET A 86 4.68 1.22 14.81
CA MET A 86 4.39 2.62 15.10
C MET A 86 2.90 2.85 15.29
N ARG A 87 2.56 3.75 16.22
CA ARG A 87 1.17 4.13 16.46
C ARG A 87 0.65 4.96 15.28
N ALA A 88 -0.44 4.49 14.68
CA ALA A 88 -1.13 5.05 13.53
C ALA A 88 -2.51 5.57 13.96
N SER A 89 -2.53 6.51 14.91
CA SER A 89 -3.77 6.93 15.58
C SER A 89 -4.40 8.14 14.90
N SER A 90 -5.72 8.06 14.72
CA SER A 90 -6.55 9.12 14.12
C SER A 90 -7.40 9.88 15.15
N GLU A 91 -7.10 9.75 16.44
CA GLU A 91 -7.87 10.39 17.53
C GLU A 91 -7.79 11.93 17.54
N SER A 92 -6.73 12.51 16.96
CA SER A 92 -6.56 13.97 16.87
C SER A 92 -5.67 14.38 15.69
N ASP A 93 -5.83 15.62 15.22
CA ASP A 93 -5.03 16.17 14.11
C ASP A 93 -3.52 16.10 14.35
N GLU A 94 -3.08 16.31 15.60
CA GLU A 94 -1.67 16.19 15.97
C GLU A 94 -1.15 14.75 15.75
N LYS A 95 -1.92 13.74 16.14
CA LYS A 95 -1.56 12.33 15.95
C LYS A 95 -1.61 11.94 14.49
N ILE A 96 -2.61 12.45 13.75
CA ILE A 96 -2.75 12.26 12.31
C ILE A 96 -1.52 12.79 11.57
N GLU A 97 -1.12 14.02 11.88
CA GLU A 97 0.04 14.66 11.26
C GLU A 97 1.35 14.00 11.68
N LYS A 98 1.48 13.57 12.94
CA LYS A 98 2.66 12.84 13.41
C LYS A 98 2.85 11.53 12.66
N PHE A 99 1.80 10.73 12.49
CA PHE A 99 1.89 9.48 11.74
C PHE A 99 2.20 9.75 10.26
N ARG A 100 1.53 10.73 9.64
CA ARG A 100 1.81 11.16 8.26
C ARG A 100 3.28 11.53 8.06
N LYS A 101 3.87 12.34 8.94
CA LYS A 101 5.29 12.73 8.88
C LYS A 101 6.24 11.55 9.02
N ASN A 102 5.93 10.61 9.92
CA ASN A 102 6.73 9.40 10.07
C ASN A 102 6.66 8.52 8.81
N LEU A 103 5.47 8.35 8.23
CA LEU A 103 5.30 7.64 6.97
C LEU A 103 6.07 8.31 5.84
N ASP A 104 5.92 9.62 5.67
CA ASP A 104 6.58 10.38 4.61
C ASP A 104 8.11 10.29 4.72
N ALA A 105 8.69 10.45 5.92
CA ALA A 105 10.11 10.27 6.14
C ALA A 105 10.61 8.85 5.83
N ILE A 106 9.79 7.83 6.13
CA ILE A 106 10.12 6.44 5.81
C ILE A 106 9.98 6.15 4.33
N LEU A 107 9.14 6.89 3.59
CA LEU A 107 8.72 6.64 2.21
C LEU A 107 9.21 7.72 1.21
N GLU A 108 10.09 8.63 1.63
CA GLU A 108 10.51 9.80 0.85
C GLU A 108 11.23 9.43 -0.47
N LYS A 109 11.97 8.31 -0.49
CA LYS A 109 12.81 7.93 -1.65
C LYS A 109 12.05 7.16 -2.74
N TRP A 110 10.74 6.98 -2.62
CA TRP A 110 9.93 6.21 -3.55
C TRP A 110 8.78 7.06 -4.08
N GLU A 111 8.66 7.16 -5.40
CA GLU A 111 7.64 7.95 -6.09
C GLU A 111 6.61 7.07 -6.81
N GLU A 112 6.54 5.80 -6.42
CA GLU A 112 5.63 4.84 -7.04
C GLU A 112 4.19 5.04 -6.54
N GLY A 113 3.23 4.60 -7.35
CA GLY A 113 1.88 4.40 -6.85
C GLY A 113 1.84 3.32 -5.78
N VAL A 114 0.67 3.19 -5.17
CA VAL A 114 0.41 2.25 -4.08
C VAL A 114 -0.81 1.42 -4.40
N ILE A 115 -0.72 0.14 -4.06
CA ILE A 115 -1.82 -0.82 -4.07
C ILE A 115 -2.27 -1.01 -2.63
N ILE A 116 -3.55 -0.78 -2.35
CA ILE A 116 -4.14 -0.87 -1.01
C ILE A 116 -5.19 -1.98 -1.04
N THR A 117 -5.08 -2.96 -0.14
CA THR A 117 -6.05 -4.05 -0.02
C THR A 117 -6.46 -4.29 1.41
N TRP A 118 -7.77 -4.44 1.61
CA TRP A 118 -8.38 -4.79 2.90
C TRP A 118 -8.64 -6.29 3.01
N ASN A 119 -8.91 -6.92 1.87
CA ASN A 119 -9.07 -8.36 1.76
C ASN A 119 -8.99 -8.78 0.29
N ARG A 120 -9.09 -10.09 0.04
CA ARG A 120 -8.98 -10.70 -1.30
C ARG A 120 -9.95 -10.17 -2.38
N HIS A 121 -10.97 -9.42 -2.02
CA HIS A 121 -12.02 -8.90 -2.92
C HIS A 121 -12.05 -7.37 -2.99
N ILE A 122 -11.27 -6.69 -2.14
CA ILE A 122 -11.31 -5.23 -2.00
C ILE A 122 -9.89 -4.69 -2.15
N THR A 123 -9.62 -4.15 -3.34
CA THR A 123 -8.34 -3.54 -3.70
C THR A 123 -8.57 -2.26 -4.48
N LEU A 124 -7.67 -1.30 -4.29
CA LEU A 124 -7.57 -0.11 -5.14
C LEU A 124 -6.11 0.24 -5.40
N LYS A 125 -5.90 1.03 -6.45
CA LYS A 125 -4.63 1.72 -6.73
C LYS A 125 -4.80 3.21 -6.49
N THR A 126 -3.78 3.87 -5.96
CA THR A 126 -3.71 5.33 -5.90
C THR A 126 -2.25 5.80 -5.89
N SER A 127 -2.01 7.10 -5.78
CA SER A 127 -0.66 7.66 -5.62
C SER A 127 -0.23 7.67 -4.15
N LYS A 128 1.09 7.71 -3.90
CA LYS A 128 1.65 7.90 -2.56
C LYS A 128 1.12 9.18 -1.91
N GLU A 129 1.02 10.26 -2.68
CA GLU A 129 0.58 11.57 -2.20
C GLU A 129 -0.87 11.54 -1.73
N ILE A 130 -1.76 10.92 -2.52
CA ILE A 130 -3.17 10.76 -2.15
C ILE A 130 -3.30 9.90 -0.89
N PHE A 131 -2.55 8.81 -0.82
CA PHE A 131 -2.53 7.95 0.36
C PHE A 131 -2.06 8.71 1.61
N LEU A 132 -0.93 9.39 1.57
CA LEU A 132 -0.40 10.14 2.72
C LEU A 132 -1.34 11.27 3.17
N LYS A 133 -1.94 11.99 2.21
CA LYS A 133 -2.86 13.09 2.50
C LYS A 133 -4.12 12.59 3.20
N TYR A 134 -4.71 11.51 2.72
CA TYR A 134 -6.01 10.99 3.17
C TYR A 134 -5.91 9.66 3.90
N TRP A 135 -4.79 9.35 4.56
CA TRP A 135 -4.53 8.02 5.13
C TRP A 135 -5.64 7.54 6.08
N THR A 136 -6.28 8.45 6.82
CA THR A 136 -7.40 8.14 7.73
C THR A 136 -8.64 7.66 7.01
N ASP A 137 -8.84 8.02 5.74
CA ASP A 137 -9.94 7.51 4.92
C ASP A 137 -9.62 6.10 4.38
N PHE A 138 -8.34 5.76 4.26
CA PHE A 138 -7.90 4.41 3.89
C PHE A 138 -7.85 3.44 5.08
N LEU A 139 -7.50 3.93 6.27
CA LEU A 139 -7.20 3.10 7.45
C LEU A 139 -8.16 3.44 8.60
N TYR A 140 -9.28 2.70 8.70
CA TYR A 140 -10.25 2.90 9.77
C TYR A 140 -9.89 2.11 11.03
N PRO A 141 -9.71 2.78 12.18
CA PRO A 141 -9.48 2.11 13.47
C PRO A 141 -10.58 1.11 13.81
N SER A 142 -10.22 0.07 14.57
CA SER A 142 -11.12 -0.99 15.08
C SER A 142 -11.81 -1.86 14.02
N SER A 143 -11.63 -1.56 12.73
CA SER A 143 -12.27 -2.26 11.61
C SER A 143 -11.26 -2.92 10.69
N ASP A 144 -10.21 -2.18 10.33
CA ASP A 144 -9.40 -2.54 9.18
C ASP A 144 -8.08 -3.20 9.57
N ASP A 145 -7.78 -4.34 8.93
CA ASP A 145 -6.42 -4.82 8.73
C ASP A 145 -6.11 -4.63 7.24
N VAL A 146 -5.06 -3.86 6.92
CA VAL A 146 -4.80 -3.40 5.54
C VAL A 146 -3.36 -3.67 5.15
N THR A 147 -3.18 -4.26 3.98
CA THR A 147 -1.88 -4.39 3.32
C THR A 147 -1.75 -3.30 2.27
N ILE A 148 -0.71 -2.47 2.38
CA ILE A 148 -0.36 -1.44 1.38
C ILE A 148 0.99 -1.77 0.79
N ILE A 149 1.11 -1.83 -0.54
CA ILE A 149 2.35 -2.19 -1.23
C ILE A 149 2.65 -1.14 -2.29
N SER A 150 3.90 -0.68 -2.37
CA SER A 150 4.34 0.14 -3.51
C SER A 150 4.26 -0.67 -4.81
N GLU A 151 3.90 -0.04 -5.93
CA GLU A 151 3.73 -0.74 -7.20
C GLU A 151 4.98 -1.51 -7.63
N LYS A 152 6.17 -0.95 -7.37
CA LYS A 152 7.45 -1.61 -7.66
C LYS A 152 7.92 -2.52 -6.54
N THR A 153 7.07 -2.79 -5.55
CA THR A 153 7.30 -3.64 -4.39
C THR A 153 8.52 -3.22 -3.57
N ASN A 154 8.84 -1.93 -3.59
CA ASN A 154 9.96 -1.41 -2.86
C ASN A 154 9.67 -1.22 -1.38
N TRP A 155 8.40 -1.19 -1.00
CA TRP A 155 7.98 -1.25 0.39
C TRP A 155 6.61 -1.91 0.50
N VAL A 156 6.35 -2.51 1.65
CA VAL A 156 5.04 -3.00 2.09
C VAL A 156 4.79 -2.47 3.49
N MET A 157 3.57 -2.05 3.75
CA MET A 157 3.08 -1.63 5.04
C MET A 157 1.89 -2.49 5.45
N PHE A 158 1.92 -2.94 6.70
CA PHE A 158 0.79 -3.57 7.36
C PHE A 158 0.20 -2.58 8.35
N TYR A 159 -1.08 -2.29 8.23
CA TYR A 159 -1.85 -1.58 9.24
C TYR A 159 -2.77 -2.56 9.94
N HIS A 160 -2.86 -2.46 11.26
CA HIS A 160 -3.78 -3.22 12.08
C HIS A 160 -4.83 -2.35 12.74
N HIS A 161 -6.02 -2.93 12.90
CA HIS A 161 -7.19 -2.28 13.48
C HIS A 161 -6.97 -1.70 14.89
N ILE A 162 -5.93 -2.15 15.61
CA ILE A 162 -5.49 -1.58 16.89
C ILE A 162 -4.65 -0.30 16.76
N GLU A 163 -4.70 0.37 15.61
CA GLU A 163 -4.00 1.62 15.29
C GLU A 163 -2.47 1.50 15.37
N VAL A 164 -1.94 0.42 14.80
CA VAL A 164 -0.49 0.24 14.64
C VAL A 164 -0.16 -0.08 13.19
N ALA A 165 0.99 0.41 12.73
CA ALA A 165 1.52 0.09 11.42
C ALA A 165 2.97 -0.40 11.52
N ASN A 166 3.36 -1.29 10.61
CA ASN A 166 4.71 -1.81 10.45
C ASN A 166 5.07 -1.77 8.97
N ILE A 167 6.30 -1.35 8.66
CA ILE A 167 6.72 -1.07 7.29
C ILE A 167 7.99 -1.86 7.01
N TRP A 168 7.99 -2.55 5.88
CA TRP A 168 9.15 -3.25 5.34
C TRP A 168 9.61 -2.50 4.10
N THR A 169 10.86 -2.05 4.11
CA THR A 169 11.47 -1.32 3.00
C THR A 169 12.53 -2.17 2.34
N ARG A 170 12.52 -2.25 1.02
CA ARG A 170 13.44 -3.11 0.28
C ARG A 170 14.88 -2.67 0.55
N ILE A 171 15.74 -3.65 0.82
CA ILE A 171 17.18 -3.41 0.92
C ILE A 171 17.65 -3.05 -0.49
N SER A 172 18.01 -1.78 -0.69
CA SER A 172 18.61 -1.35 -1.95
C SER A 172 19.92 -2.11 -2.18
N GLU A 173 20.14 -2.66 -3.38
CA GLU A 173 21.36 -3.41 -3.77
C GLU A 173 22.65 -2.56 -3.83
N ASN A 174 22.73 -1.41 -3.14
CA ASN A 174 23.91 -0.55 -3.08
C ASN A 174 24.71 -0.74 -1.77
N ARG A 175 25.17 -1.97 -1.48
CA ARG A 175 26.16 -2.24 -0.43
C ARG A 175 27.27 -3.23 -0.81
N GLU A 176 27.60 -3.35 -2.09
CA GLU A 176 28.81 -4.09 -2.54
C GLU A 176 29.81 -3.26 -3.38
N GLN A 177 29.89 -1.94 -3.19
CA GLN A 177 30.93 -1.12 -3.85
C GLN A 177 31.74 -0.18 -2.94
N LEU A 178 31.79 -0.39 -1.62
CA LEU A 178 32.67 0.39 -0.72
C LEU A 178 33.59 -0.46 0.17
N LEU A 179 33.97 -1.66 -0.28
CA LEU A 179 35.13 -2.40 0.27
C LEU A 179 36.15 -2.77 -0.81
N THR A 180 36.32 -1.94 -1.83
CA THR A 180 37.45 -2.08 -2.76
C THR A 180 38.05 -0.73 -3.11
N ILE A 181 38.72 -0.10 -2.14
CA ILE A 181 39.97 0.65 -2.33
C ILE A 181 40.82 0.47 -1.07
#